data_AF-A0A5E4IZP3-F1
#
_entry.id   AF-A0A5E4IZP3-F1
#
_cell.length_a   1.000
_cell.length_b   1.000
_cell.length_c   1.000
_cell.angle_alpha   90.00
_cell.angle_beta   90.00
_cell.angle_gamma   90.00
#
_symmetry.space_group_name_H-M   'P 1'
#
loop_
_entity.id
_entity.type
_entity.pdbx_description
1 polymer ?
#
loop_
_entity_poly.entity_id
_entity_poly.type
_entity_poly.pdbx_seq_one_letter_code
_entity_poly.pdbx_strand_id
1 'polypeptide(L)'
;MALTYVIVSATAVSSLAAEETPSAKDLTYITHQFQPFNFQKDGELQGASVDLLEMAWDRMGERLNRSIIEFLPWTEGYQRTLNEKNTVLFATARLPEREQLFKWAGPIGSDTKVLLAKKDRNLTISGPADLKN
;
A
#
# COMPACT_ATOMS: atom_id res chain seq x y z
N MET A 1 11.83 18.84 3.64
CA MET A 1 11.50 20.12 2.98
C MET A 1 10.10 19.96 2.43
N ALA A 2 9.11 20.58 3.07
CA ALA A 2 7.71 20.46 2.70
C ALA A 2 7.41 21.38 1.51
N LEU A 3 6.77 20.86 0.48
CA LEU A 3 6.15 21.66 -0.58
C LEU A 3 4.75 21.12 -0.85
N THR A 4 3.78 21.89 -0.40
CA THR A 4 2.37 21.85 -0.78
C THR A 4 2.24 22.36 -2.21
N TYR A 5 1.49 21.67 -3.08
CA TYR A 5 0.90 22.28 -4.28
C TYR A 5 -0.50 21.72 -4.54
N VAL A 6 -1.47 22.64 -4.57
CA VAL A 6 -2.78 22.48 -5.22
C VAL A 6 -2.63 23.09 -6.62
N ILE A 7 -2.94 22.34 -7.66
CA ILE A 7 -3.22 22.91 -8.99
C ILE A 7 -4.47 22.24 -9.55
N VAL A 8 -5.49 23.08 -9.78
CA VAL A 8 -6.65 22.79 -10.63
C VAL A 8 -6.24 23.11 -12.07
N SER A 9 -6.48 22.21 -13.01
CA SER A 9 -6.68 22.61 -14.41
C SER A 9 -7.80 21.78 -15.02
N ALA A 10 -8.86 22.49 -15.43
CA ALA A 10 -9.98 21.96 -16.17
C ALA A 10 -9.71 22.07 -17.68
N THR A 11 -9.91 20.98 -18.40
CA THR A 11 -10.41 21.02 -19.78
C THR A 11 -11.67 20.16 -19.84
N ALA A 12 -12.76 20.78 -20.29
CA ALA A 12 -14.10 20.25 -20.17
C ALA A 12 -14.37 19.12 -21.18
N VAL A 13 -14.90 18.00 -20.67
CA VAL A 13 -15.90 17.19 -21.36
C VAL A 13 -17.03 16.93 -20.34
N SER A 14 -18.24 17.33 -20.72
CA SER A 14 -19.45 17.23 -19.91
C SER A 14 -19.79 15.80 -19.52
N SER A 15 -19.81 15.54 -18.21
CA SER A 15 -20.91 14.86 -17.53
C SER A 15 -20.82 15.21 -16.05
N LEU A 16 -21.75 16.02 -15.53
CA LEU A 16 -22.00 16.07 -14.09
C LEU A 16 -22.79 14.81 -13.72
N ALA A 17 -22.14 13.66 -13.78
CA ALA A 17 -22.38 12.70 -12.73
C ALA A 17 -21.56 13.24 -11.55
N ALA A 18 -22.22 13.61 -10.46
CA ALA A 18 -21.51 13.64 -9.20
C ALA A 18 -20.96 12.21 -9.04
N GLU A 19 -19.65 12.02 -9.23
CA GLU A 19 -19.03 10.80 -8.75
C GLU A 19 -19.24 10.82 -7.24
N GLU A 20 -20.25 10.10 -6.77
CA GLU A 20 -20.40 9.83 -5.35
C GLU A 20 -19.06 9.28 -4.89
N THR A 21 -18.39 10.04 -4.01
CA THR A 21 -17.15 9.56 -3.43
C THR A 21 -17.51 8.29 -2.67
N PRO A 22 -16.96 7.12 -3.03
CA PRO A 22 -17.30 5.88 -2.35
C PRO A 22 -17.08 6.06 -0.86
N SER A 23 -18.04 5.64 -0.04
CA SER A 23 -17.77 5.51 1.40
C SER A 23 -16.69 4.45 1.59
N ALA A 24 -16.00 4.48 2.73
CA ALA A 24 -15.08 3.40 3.10
C ALA A 24 -15.74 2.02 3.00
N LYS A 25 -17.05 1.92 3.22
CA LYS A 25 -17.82 0.67 3.14
C LYS A 25 -17.99 0.13 1.71
N ASP A 26 -17.86 0.99 0.71
CA ASP A 26 -18.01 0.64 -0.70
C ASP A 26 -16.67 0.24 -1.35
N LEU A 27 -15.59 0.22 -0.57
CA LEU A 27 -14.25 -0.13 -1.02
C LEU A 27 -13.95 -1.60 -0.76
N THR A 28 -13.30 -2.24 -1.73
CA THR A 28 -12.69 -3.55 -1.56
C THR A 28 -11.30 -3.38 -0.97
N TYR A 29 -11.06 -3.94 0.21
CA TYR A 29 -9.75 -3.87 0.87
C TYR A 29 -8.97 -5.16 0.66
N ILE A 30 -7.78 -5.04 0.12
CA ILE A 30 -6.90 -6.16 -0.20
C ILE A 30 -5.56 -5.98 0.52
N THR A 31 -5.03 -7.08 1.05
CA THR A 31 -3.67 -7.17 1.56
C THR A 31 -3.00 -8.47 1.13
N HIS A 32 -1.74 -8.64 1.52
CA HIS A 32 -0.89 -9.78 1.12
C HIS A 32 -0.02 -10.25 2.29
N GLN A 33 0.82 -11.28 2.07
CA GLN A 33 1.79 -11.73 3.07
C GLN A 33 3.03 -10.82 3.08
N PHE A 34 3.23 -10.07 4.17
CA PHE A 34 4.40 -9.25 4.44
C PHE A 34 4.59 -9.03 5.95
N GLN A 35 5.14 -10.03 6.63
CA GLN A 35 5.42 -9.95 8.07
C GLN A 35 6.54 -8.92 8.37
N PRO A 36 6.45 -8.12 9.45
CA PRO A 36 5.41 -8.09 10.50
C PRO A 36 4.23 -7.14 10.25
N PHE A 37 4.10 -6.58 9.04
CA PHE A 37 3.17 -5.49 8.76
C PHE A 37 1.75 -5.96 8.43
N ASN A 38 1.62 -6.99 7.61
CA ASN A 38 0.35 -7.59 7.21
C ASN A 38 0.62 -9.07 6.93
N PHE A 39 0.04 -9.97 7.72
CA PHE A 39 0.27 -11.41 7.59
C PHE A 39 -0.89 -12.19 8.17
N GLN A 40 -1.03 -13.45 7.76
CA GLN A 40 -1.93 -14.38 8.42
C GLN A 40 -1.17 -15.33 9.32
N LYS A 41 -1.71 -15.57 10.50
CA LYS A 41 -1.26 -16.62 11.41
C LYS A 41 -2.49 -17.32 11.98
N ASP A 42 -2.49 -18.65 11.88
CA ASP A 42 -3.60 -19.50 12.35
C ASP A 42 -4.97 -19.11 11.75
N GLY A 43 -4.96 -18.61 10.51
CA GLY A 43 -6.16 -18.13 9.79
C GLY A 43 -6.59 -16.71 10.14
N GLU A 44 -5.95 -16.05 11.10
CA GLU A 44 -6.28 -14.69 11.51
C GLU A 44 -5.36 -13.67 10.84
N LEU A 45 -5.96 -12.59 10.34
CA LEU A 45 -5.23 -11.46 9.77
C LEU A 45 -4.64 -10.58 10.88
N GLN A 46 -3.33 -10.37 10.84
CA GLN A 46 -2.54 -9.68 11.86
C GLN A 46 -1.52 -8.72 11.23
N GLY A 47 -1.00 -7.82 12.07
CA GLY A 47 0.15 -6.97 11.75
C GLY A 47 -0.14 -5.48 11.85
N ALA A 48 0.94 -4.71 11.98
CA ALA A 48 0.87 -3.28 12.29
C ALA A 48 0.10 -2.45 11.26
N SER A 49 0.15 -2.83 9.97
CA SER A 49 -0.59 -2.13 8.92
C SER A 49 -2.09 -2.45 8.94
N VAL A 50 -2.46 -3.64 9.43
CA VAL A 50 -3.87 -4.03 9.64
C VAL A 50 -4.44 -3.23 10.81
N ASP A 51 -3.71 -3.17 11.93
CA ASP A 51 -4.10 -2.38 13.11
C ASP A 51 -4.26 -0.89 12.75
N LEU A 52 -3.38 -0.37 11.90
CA LEU A 52 -3.43 1.01 11.44
C LEU A 52 -4.68 1.29 10.58
N LEU A 53 -5.07 0.35 9.72
CA LEU A 53 -6.27 0.49 8.90
C LEU A 53 -7.54 0.50 9.77
N GLU A 54 -7.62 -0.38 10.77
CA GLU A 54 -8.73 -0.37 11.73
C GLU A 54 -8.84 0.96 12.49
N MET A 55 -7.72 1.47 13.01
CA MET A 55 -7.69 2.79 13.64
C MET A 55 -8.10 3.92 12.69
N ALA A 56 -7.81 3.79 11.40
CA ALA A 56 -8.23 4.77 10.41
C ALA A 56 -9.76 4.72 10.21
N TRP A 57 -10.36 3.53 10.10
CA TRP A 57 -11.82 3.38 10.05
C TRP A 57 -12.49 3.94 11.29
N ASP A 58 -11.99 3.63 12.48
CA ASP A 58 -12.52 4.13 13.75
C ASP A 58 -12.51 5.67 13.79
N ARG A 59 -11.41 6.30 13.36
CA ARG A 59 -11.30 7.76 13.30
C ARG A 59 -12.22 8.40 12.28
N MET A 60 -12.59 7.67 11.22
CA MET A 60 -13.59 8.11 10.24
C MET A 60 -15.03 7.87 10.75
N GLY A 61 -15.22 7.25 11.91
CA GLY A 61 -16.54 6.86 12.42
C GLY A 61 -17.15 5.67 11.69
N GLU A 62 -16.34 4.91 10.95
CA GLU A 62 -16.77 3.76 10.18
C GLU A 62 -16.74 2.49 11.04
N ARG A 63 -17.80 1.70 10.99
CA ARG A 63 -17.91 0.43 11.73
C ARG A 63 -17.47 -0.74 10.85
N LEU A 64 -16.18 -0.77 10.54
CA LEU A 64 -15.54 -1.80 9.72
C LEU A 64 -14.56 -2.61 10.58
N ASN A 65 -14.25 -3.84 10.14
CA ASN A 65 -13.29 -4.71 10.84
C ASN A 65 -12.57 -5.62 9.84
N ARG A 66 -11.57 -6.36 10.30
CA ARG A 66 -10.69 -7.21 9.45
C ARG A 66 -11.42 -8.21 8.55
N SER A 67 -12.67 -8.60 8.87
CA SER A 67 -13.40 -9.60 8.09
C SER A 67 -13.70 -9.18 6.64
N ILE A 68 -13.68 -7.88 6.35
CA ILE A 68 -13.88 -7.35 5.00
C ILE A 68 -12.58 -7.32 4.18
N ILE A 69 -11.44 -7.58 4.83
CA ILE A 69 -10.13 -7.52 4.18
C ILE A 69 -9.85 -8.84 3.49
N GLU A 70 -9.68 -8.78 2.18
CA GLU A 70 -9.25 -9.92 1.38
C GLU A 70 -7.74 -10.11 1.50
N PHE A 71 -7.32 -11.36 1.75
CA PHE A 71 -5.92 -11.73 1.83
C PHE A 71 -5.52 -12.52 0.59
N LEU A 72 -4.75 -11.89 -0.30
CA LEU A 72 -4.41 -12.44 -1.61
C LEU A 72 -2.90 -12.50 -1.86
N PRO A 73 -2.43 -13.34 -2.80
CA PRO A 73 -1.08 -13.22 -3.33
C PRO A 73 -0.82 -11.80 -3.86
N TRP A 74 0.39 -11.27 -3.63
CA TRP A 74 0.73 -9.88 -3.97
C TRP A 74 0.41 -9.52 -5.43
N THR A 75 0.76 -10.40 -6.36
CA THR A 75 0.51 -10.20 -7.80
C THR A 75 -0.97 -10.04 -8.11
N GLU A 76 -1.82 -10.85 -7.48
CA GLU A 76 -3.28 -10.81 -7.69
C GLU A 76 -3.86 -9.52 -7.13
N GLY A 77 -3.54 -9.19 -5.86
CA GLY A 77 -4.01 -7.95 -5.25
C GLY A 77 -3.58 -6.69 -6.01
N TYR A 78 -2.35 -6.70 -6.55
CA TYR A 78 -1.84 -5.61 -7.39
C TYR A 78 -2.62 -5.49 -8.69
N GLN A 79 -2.86 -6.60 -9.40
CA GLN A 79 -3.63 -6.58 -10.64
C GLN A 79 -5.08 -6.17 -10.42
N ARG A 80 -5.73 -6.63 -9.36
CA ARG A 80 -7.10 -6.22 -9.04
C ARG A 80 -7.17 -4.72 -8.75
N THR A 81 -6.23 -4.19 -7.97
CA THR A 81 -6.19 -2.75 -7.67
C THR A 81 -5.96 -1.88 -8.92
N LEU A 82 -5.25 -2.39 -9.93
CA LEU A 82 -5.07 -1.68 -11.20
C LEU A 82 -6.33 -1.68 -12.08
N ASN A 83 -7.10 -2.77 -12.04
CA ASN A 83 -8.13 -3.03 -13.05
C ASN A 83 -9.57 -2.88 -12.52
N GLU A 84 -9.77 -2.98 -11.20
CA GLU A 84 -11.06 -2.88 -10.54
C GLU A 84 -11.24 -1.49 -9.91
N LYS A 85 -12.41 -0.89 -10.10
CA LYS A 85 -12.77 0.36 -9.42
C LYS A 85 -12.88 0.12 -7.92
N ASN A 86 -12.70 1.18 -7.13
CA ASN A 86 -12.96 1.18 -5.68
C ASN A 86 -12.18 0.11 -4.90
N THR A 87 -11.00 -0.27 -5.38
CA THR A 87 -10.16 -1.30 -4.76
C THR A 87 -8.93 -0.68 -4.11
N VAL A 88 -8.59 -1.13 -2.90
CA VAL A 88 -7.48 -0.62 -2.09
C VAL A 88 -6.54 -1.77 -1.76
N LEU A 89 -5.32 -1.76 -2.33
CA LEU A 89 -4.20 -2.56 -1.83
C LEU A 89 -3.38 -1.72 -0.87
N PHE A 90 -3.29 -2.14 0.40
CA PHE A 90 -2.50 -1.43 1.42
C PHE A 90 -1.20 -2.15 1.76
N ALA A 91 -0.31 -1.42 2.45
CA ALA A 91 1.05 -1.86 2.80
C ALA A 91 1.93 -2.26 1.61
N THR A 92 1.79 -1.54 0.49
CA THR A 92 2.62 -1.73 -0.70
C THR A 92 3.72 -0.66 -0.78
N ALA A 93 4.88 -1.01 -1.33
CA ALA A 93 5.96 -0.06 -1.55
C ALA A 93 5.58 0.97 -2.63
N ARG A 94 5.75 2.26 -2.29
CA ARG A 94 5.63 3.37 -3.24
C ARG A 94 6.94 3.51 -4.02
N LEU A 95 6.85 3.37 -5.34
CA LEU A 95 7.98 3.39 -6.25
C LEU A 95 7.72 4.38 -7.40
N PRO A 96 8.76 5.03 -7.97
CA PRO A 96 8.60 6.01 -9.04
C PRO A 96 7.76 5.51 -10.22
N GLU A 97 7.96 4.26 -10.64
CA GLU A 97 7.24 3.63 -11.75
C GLU A 97 5.77 3.33 -11.44
N ARG A 98 5.36 3.37 -10.17
CA ARG A 98 3.97 3.14 -9.72
C ARG A 98 3.25 4.43 -9.35
N GLU A 99 3.96 5.55 -9.33
CA GLU A 99 3.46 6.81 -8.77
C GLU A 99 2.18 7.28 -9.46
N GLN A 100 2.11 7.14 -10.79
CA GLN A 100 0.97 7.55 -11.61
C GLN A 100 -0.14 6.49 -11.71
N LEU A 101 0.10 5.27 -11.21
CA LEU A 101 -0.84 4.16 -11.32
C LEU A 101 -1.89 4.14 -10.20
N PHE A 102 -1.62 4.82 -9.08
CA PHE A 102 -2.46 4.76 -7.88
C PHE A 102 -2.66 6.14 -7.26
N LYS A 103 -3.74 6.25 -6.48
CA LYS A 103 -3.89 7.32 -5.49
C LYS A 103 -3.27 6.84 -4.18
N TRP A 104 -2.30 7.58 -3.65
CA TRP A 104 -1.54 7.18 -2.46
C TRP A 104 -2.10 7.80 -1.18
N ALA A 105 -2.46 6.96 -0.21
CA ALA A 105 -2.94 7.39 1.10
C ALA A 105 -1.83 7.30 2.15
N GLY A 106 -1.10 8.42 2.32
CA GLY A 106 -0.08 8.62 3.35
C GLY A 106 1.13 7.67 3.27
N PRO A 107 2.27 8.02 3.89
CA PRO A 107 3.24 7.02 4.29
C PRO A 107 2.71 6.32 5.56
N ILE A 108 2.64 4.99 5.53
CA ILE A 108 2.29 4.18 6.73
C ILE A 108 3.53 3.60 7.43
N GLY A 109 4.70 3.75 6.81
CA GLY A 109 5.98 3.28 7.31
C GLY A 109 7.09 3.53 6.30
N SER A 110 8.33 3.31 6.71
CA SER A 110 9.50 3.25 5.84
C SER A 110 10.20 1.91 6.01
N ASP A 111 10.79 1.41 4.93
CA ASP A 111 11.54 0.17 4.94
C ASP A 111 12.88 0.38 4.25
N THR A 112 13.94 -0.25 4.79
CA THR A 112 15.29 -0.21 4.23
C THR A 112 15.67 -1.62 3.83
N LYS A 113 15.86 -1.84 2.53
CA LYS A 113 16.40 -3.11 2.03
C LYS A 113 17.90 -3.15 2.26
N VAL A 114 18.37 -4.21 2.92
CA VAL A 114 19.78 -4.41 3.26
C VAL A 114 20.27 -5.74 2.71
N LEU A 115 21.57 -5.81 2.42
CA LEU A 115 22.26 -7.05 2.10
C LEU A 115 22.90 -7.60 3.37
N LEU A 116 22.74 -8.91 3.59
CA LEU A 116 23.29 -9.60 4.75
C LEU A 116 24.31 -10.63 4.28
N ALA A 117 25.46 -10.65 4.96
CA ALA A 117 26.49 -11.65 4.78
C ALA A 117 26.97 -12.15 6.14
N LYS A 118 27.52 -13.37 6.18
CA LYS A 118 28.14 -13.87 7.39
C LYS A 118 29.36 -13.00 7.74
N LYS A 119 29.52 -12.72 9.04
CA LYS A 119 30.61 -11.86 9.54
C LYS A 119 32.01 -12.39 9.18
N ASP A 120 32.17 -13.71 9.12
CA ASP A 120 33.44 -14.39 8.80
C ASP A 120 33.88 -14.26 7.34
N ARG A 121 33.02 -13.74 6.45
CA ARG A 121 33.34 -13.55 5.03
C ARG A 121 34.21 -12.32 4.75
N ASN A 122 34.40 -11.43 5.73
CA ASN A 122 35.23 -10.22 5.64
C ASN A 122 35.01 -9.43 4.32
N LEU A 123 33.75 -9.29 3.90
CA LEU A 123 33.40 -8.61 2.66
C LEU A 123 33.49 -7.09 2.84
N THR A 124 34.09 -6.40 1.87
CA THR A 124 34.00 -4.95 1.74
C THR A 124 33.20 -4.63 0.49
N ILE A 125 32.01 -4.05 0.67
CA ILE A 125 31.12 -3.63 -0.42
C ILE A 125 31.08 -2.11 -0.41
N SER A 126 31.69 -1.48 -1.42
CA SER A 126 31.75 -0.02 -1.58
C SER A 126 30.63 0.52 -2.46
N GLY A 127 29.99 -0.34 -3.26
CA GLY A 127 28.82 0.03 -4.04
C GLY A 127 28.19 -1.13 -4.82
N PRO A 128 27.10 -0.86 -5.57
CA PRO A 128 26.38 -1.89 -6.32
C PRO A 128 27.21 -2.64 -7.36
N ALA A 129 28.31 -2.05 -7.84
CA ALA A 129 29.22 -2.70 -8.79
C ALA A 129 29.89 -3.95 -8.19
N ASP A 130 30.13 -3.97 -6.88
CA ASP A 130 30.77 -5.08 -6.17
C ASP A 130 29.82 -6.29 -5.98
N LEU A 131 28.54 -6.13 -6.35
CA LEU A 131 27.53 -7.18 -6.29
C LEU A 131 27.43 -7.98 -7.60
N LYS A 132 28.15 -7.56 -8.64
CA LYS A 132 28.23 -8.31 -9.90
C LYS A 132 29.23 -9.44 -9.70
N ASN A 133 28.76 -10.67 -9.90
CA ASN A 133 29.59 -11.89 -9.88
C ASN A 133 30.79 -11.78 -10.82
#